data_AF-A0A9N9TB39-F1
#
_entry.id   AF-A0A9N9TB39-F1
#
_cell.length_a   1.000
_cell.length_b   1.000
_cell.length_c   1.000
_cell.angle_alpha   90.00
_cell.angle_beta   90.00
_cell.angle_gamma   90.00
#
_symmetry.space_group_name_H-M   'P 1'
#
loop_
_entity.id
_entity.type
_entity.pdbx_description
1 polymer ?
#
loop_
_entity_poly.entity_id
_entity_poly.type
_entity_poly.pdbx_seq_one_letter_code
_entity_poly.pdbx_strand_id
1 'polypeptide(L)'
;MAPNYACRKVFSENQEKALADYVLTCSKMCYGQTVINTRKLAYEMANNNCKIPENWQTNKEAGREWFLGFMSRHAELSLRQPEGCSLSRATSFNKHNVGLFFQKFGKSVSEPWKFLQRYKNL
;
A
#
# COMPACT_ATOMS: atom_id res chain seq x y z
N MET A 1 2.37 -0.20 -29.82
CA MET A 1 1.67 -1.50 -29.68
C MET A 1 1.21 -1.60 -28.23
N ALA A 2 -0.09 -1.39 -27.97
CA ALA A 2 -0.61 -1.55 -26.61
C ALA A 2 -0.63 -3.05 -26.28
N PRO A 3 -0.04 -3.51 -25.16
CA PRO A 3 -0.07 -4.93 -24.83
C PRO A 3 -1.52 -5.35 -24.57
N ASN A 4 -1.97 -6.42 -25.25
CA ASN A 4 -3.32 -6.93 -25.06
C ASN A 4 -3.37 -7.76 -23.76
N TYR A 5 -3.63 -7.09 -22.64
CA TYR A 5 -3.73 -7.70 -21.31
C TYR A 5 -5.02 -8.50 -21.08
N ALA A 6 -5.98 -8.47 -22.01
CA ALA A 6 -7.23 -9.24 -21.89
C ALA A 6 -7.01 -10.75 -22.11
N CYS A 7 -5.91 -11.14 -22.78
CA CYS A 7 -5.63 -12.52 -23.16
C CYS A 7 -5.23 -13.45 -21.98
N ARG A 8 -5.10 -12.95 -20.74
CA ARG A 8 -4.66 -13.76 -19.57
C ARG A 8 -5.43 -13.51 -18.28
N LYS A 9 -6.74 -13.26 -18.37
CA LYS A 9 -7.60 -13.26 -17.18
C LYS A 9 -7.77 -14.69 -16.67
N VAL A 10 -7.10 -15.02 -15.56
CA VAL A 10 -7.25 -16.31 -14.86
C VAL A 10 -8.55 -16.35 -14.04
N PHE A 11 -8.98 -15.19 -13.55
CA PHE A 11 -10.17 -15.03 -12.71
C PHE A 11 -11.36 -14.53 -13.51
N SER A 12 -12.56 -14.92 -13.07
CA SER A 12 -13.79 -14.23 -13.45
C SER A 12 -13.84 -12.83 -12.85
N GLU A 13 -14.68 -11.95 -13.39
CA GLU A 13 -14.82 -10.58 -12.87
C GLU A 13 -15.18 -10.55 -11.38
N ASN A 14 -16.03 -11.47 -10.94
CA ASN A 14 -16.44 -11.60 -9.53
C ASN A 14 -15.27 -12.04 -8.63
N GLN A 15 -14.45 -12.99 -9.10
CA GLN A 15 -13.27 -13.44 -8.36
C GLN A 15 -12.20 -12.34 -8.30
N GLU A 16 -11.99 -11.65 -9.41
CA GLU A 16 -11.01 -10.55 -9.48
C GLU A 16 -11.42 -9.41 -8.55
N LYS A 17 -12.71 -9.05 -8.54
CA LYS A 17 -13.27 -8.07 -7.61
C LYS A 17 -13.15 -8.49 -6.15
N ALA A 18 -13.46 -9.75 -5.82
CA ALA A 18 -13.32 -10.25 -4.45
C ALA A 18 -11.87 -10.18 -3.95
N LEU A 19 -10.90 -10.49 -4.82
CA LEU A 19 -9.48 -10.34 -4.50
C LEU A 19 -9.09 -8.86 -4.29
N ALA A 20 -9.58 -7.96 -5.14
CA ALA A 20 -9.34 -6.52 -5.01
C ALA A 20 -9.93 -5.97 -3.69
N ASP A 21 -11.17 -6.32 -3.37
CA ASP A 21 -11.85 -5.91 -2.13
C ASP A 21 -11.10 -6.40 -0.88
N TYR A 22 -10.58 -7.62 -0.92
CA TYR A 22 -9.74 -8.16 0.15
C TYR A 22 -8.45 -7.36 0.33
N VAL A 23 -7.70 -7.13 -0.76
CA VAL A 23 -6.45 -6.35 -0.72
C VAL A 23 -6.70 -4.92 -0.20
N LEU A 24 -7.79 -4.30 -0.64
CA LEU A 24 -8.19 -2.97 -0.18
C LEU A 24 -8.55 -2.97 1.31
N THR A 25 -9.23 -4.00 1.80
CA THR A 25 -9.56 -4.16 3.22
C THR A 25 -8.31 -4.30 4.07
N CYS A 26 -7.35 -5.14 3.66
CA CYS A 26 -6.05 -5.24 4.31
C CYS A 26 -5.32 -3.90 4.37
N SER A 27 -5.36 -3.12 3.28
CA SER A 27 -4.75 -1.79 3.22
C SER A 27 -5.39 -0.82 4.22
N LYS A 28 -6.73 -0.80 4.33
CA LYS A 28 -7.46 0.04 5.30
C LYS A 28 -7.12 -0.31 6.75
N MET A 29 -6.82 -1.57 7.03
CA MET A 29 -6.39 -2.04 8.35
C MET A 29 -4.88 -1.86 8.60
N CYS A 30 -4.17 -1.10 7.76
CA CYS A 30 -2.72 -0.90 7.82
C CYS A 30 -1.89 -2.19 7.61
N TYR A 31 -2.49 -3.27 7.08
CA TYR A 31 -1.83 -4.52 6.68
C TYR A 31 -1.60 -4.53 5.16
N GLY A 32 -0.97 -3.48 4.64
CA GLY A 32 -0.68 -3.35 3.21
C GLY A 32 0.00 -4.60 2.65
N GLN A 33 -0.55 -5.17 1.60
CA GLN A 33 0.02 -6.36 0.95
C GLN A 33 1.14 -5.95 -0.02
N THR A 34 2.25 -6.67 0.03
CA THR A 34 3.34 -6.48 -0.93
C THR A 34 2.96 -7.10 -2.27
N VAL A 35 3.63 -6.68 -3.35
CA VAL A 35 3.46 -7.27 -4.68
C VAL A 35 3.61 -8.80 -4.66
N ILE A 36 4.59 -9.31 -3.91
CA ILE A 36 4.84 -10.75 -3.77
C ILE A 36 3.67 -11.42 -3.05
N ASN A 37 3.19 -10.87 -1.94
CA ASN A 37 2.08 -11.44 -1.18
C ASN A 37 0.79 -11.44 -2.00
N THR A 38 0.48 -10.36 -2.72
CA THR A 38 -0.70 -10.31 -3.60
C THR A 38 -0.61 -11.36 -4.71
N ARG A 39 0.58 -11.58 -5.28
CA ARG A 39 0.80 -12.62 -6.30
C ARG A 39 0.67 -14.04 -5.72
N LYS A 40 1.15 -14.28 -4.50
CA LYS A 40 0.95 -15.56 -3.80
C LYS A 40 -0.51 -15.80 -3.44
N LEU A 41 -1.20 -14.80 -2.92
CA LEU A 41 -2.63 -14.86 -2.62
C LEU A 41 -3.46 -15.18 -3.87
N ALA A 42 -3.14 -14.56 -5.00
CA ALA A 42 -3.77 -14.88 -6.27
C ALA A 42 -3.50 -16.33 -6.70
N TYR A 43 -2.28 -16.84 -6.50
CA TYR A 43 -1.99 -18.25 -6.76
C TYR A 43 -2.81 -19.17 -5.84
N GLU A 44 -2.84 -18.92 -4.54
CA GLU A 44 -3.59 -19.72 -3.56
C GLU A 44 -5.10 -19.77 -3.90
N MET A 45 -5.68 -18.63 -4.27
CA MET A 45 -7.07 -18.54 -4.69
C MET A 45 -7.34 -19.31 -6.00
N ALA A 46 -6.40 -19.28 -6.94
CA ALA A 46 -6.55 -19.89 -8.26
C ALA A 46 -6.23 -21.39 -8.28
N ASN A 47 -5.30 -21.87 -7.46
CA ASN A 47 -4.76 -23.23 -7.51
C ASN A 47 -5.83 -24.34 -7.40
N ASN A 48 -6.91 -24.08 -6.67
CA ASN A 48 -7.98 -25.06 -6.46
C ASN A 48 -9.22 -24.81 -7.31
N ASN A 49 -9.33 -23.64 -7.96
CA ASN A 49 -10.57 -23.15 -8.55
C ASN A 49 -10.47 -22.75 -10.03
N CYS A 50 -9.24 -22.64 -10.57
CA CYS A 50 -9.01 -22.08 -11.89
C CYS A 50 -7.90 -22.85 -12.64
N LYS A 51 -7.97 -22.82 -13.98
CA LYS A 51 -6.85 -23.25 -14.81
C LYS A 51 -5.77 -22.17 -14.75
N ILE A 52 -4.68 -22.48 -14.03
CA ILE A 52 -3.52 -21.60 -13.92
C ILE A 52 -2.42 -22.00 -14.90
N PRO A 53 -1.61 -21.06 -15.38
CA PRO A 53 -0.46 -21.40 -16.22
C PRO A 53 0.64 -22.09 -15.40
N GLU A 54 1.44 -22.93 -16.06
CA GLU A 54 2.48 -23.75 -15.42
C GLU A 54 3.48 -22.92 -14.60
N ASN A 55 3.84 -21.74 -15.07
CA ASN A 55 4.73 -20.83 -14.35
C ASN A 55 4.17 -20.38 -12.98
N TRP A 56 2.85 -20.37 -12.77
CA TRP A 56 2.27 -20.11 -11.47
C TRP A 56 2.44 -21.31 -10.53
N GLN A 57 2.32 -22.53 -11.05
CA GLN A 57 2.51 -23.76 -10.28
C GLN A 57 3.97 -23.94 -9.85
N THR A 58 4.93 -23.73 -10.77
CA THR A 58 6.36 -23.86 -10.47
C THR A 58 6.81 -22.85 -9.41
N ASN A 59 6.41 -21.59 -9.54
CA ASN A 59 6.85 -20.52 -8.65
C ASN A 59 5.96 -20.35 -7.41
N LYS A 60 4.79 -21.01 -7.39
CA LYS A 60 3.73 -20.83 -6.37
C LYS A 60 3.32 -19.36 -6.20
N GLU A 61 3.33 -18.60 -7.29
CA GLU A 61 2.95 -17.20 -7.33
C GLU A 61 2.41 -16.81 -8.70
N ALA A 62 1.46 -15.88 -8.73
CA ALA A 62 0.95 -15.33 -9.98
C ALA A 62 2.06 -14.62 -10.77
N GLY A 63 1.98 -14.60 -12.10
CA GLY A 63 2.99 -13.95 -12.94
C GLY A 63 3.01 -12.42 -12.79
N ARG A 64 4.18 -11.80 -13.02
CA ARG A 64 4.35 -10.34 -12.97
C ARG A 64 3.42 -9.60 -13.94
N GLU A 65 3.30 -10.10 -15.17
CA GLU A 65 2.42 -9.52 -16.20
C GLU A 65 0.94 -9.56 -15.81
N TRP A 66 0.52 -10.66 -15.16
CA TRP A 66 -0.84 -10.76 -14.63
C TRP A 66 -1.08 -9.70 -13.55
N PHE A 67 -0.13 -9.53 -12.63
CA PHE A 67 -0.25 -8.53 -11.56
C PHE A 67 -0.34 -7.10 -12.11
N LEU A 68 0.47 -6.75 -13.11
CA LEU A 68 0.37 -5.44 -13.76
C LEU A 68 -0.99 -5.22 -14.41
N GLY A 69 -1.54 -6.23 -15.06
CA GLY A 69 -2.89 -6.18 -15.62
C GLY A 69 -3.99 -6.08 -14.55
N PHE A 70 -3.84 -6.79 -13.44
CA PHE A 70 -4.75 -6.71 -12.29
C PHE A 70 -4.78 -5.28 -11.72
N MET A 71 -3.59 -4.71 -11.47
CA MET A 71 -3.48 -3.33 -10.96
C MET A 71 -3.98 -2.28 -11.96
N SER A 72 -3.84 -2.51 -13.27
CA SER A 72 -4.36 -1.56 -14.28
C SER A 72 -5.89 -1.58 -14.39
N ARG A 73 -6.53 -2.72 -14.08
CA ARG A 73 -7.99 -2.86 -14.02
C ARG A 73 -8.59 -2.33 -12.72
N HIS A 74 -7.81 -2.38 -11.63
CA HIS A 74 -8.22 -1.96 -10.30
C HIS A 74 -7.44 -0.71 -9.85
N ALA A 75 -7.75 0.44 -10.47
CA ALA A 75 -7.07 1.71 -10.20
C ALA A 75 -7.28 2.22 -8.76
N GLU A 76 -8.29 1.71 -8.05
CA GLU A 76 -8.48 1.93 -6.61
C GLU A 76 -7.37 1.31 -5.75
N LEU A 77 -6.67 0.30 -6.27
CA LEU A 77 -5.51 -0.29 -5.63
C LEU A 77 -4.28 0.54 -5.97
N SER A 78 -3.68 1.17 -4.97
CA SER A 78 -2.44 1.93 -5.18
C SER A 78 -1.21 1.02 -5.10
N LEU A 79 -0.30 1.13 -6.08
CA LEU A 79 1.08 0.66 -5.97
C LEU A 79 1.84 1.56 -5.00
N ARG A 80 1.61 1.39 -3.69
CA ARG A 80 2.46 2.03 -2.68
C ARG A 80 3.27 0.94 -2.02
N GLN A 81 4.59 1.11 -2.01
CA GLN A 81 5.39 0.42 -1.00
C GLN A 81 4.87 0.95 0.34
N PRO A 82 4.30 0.09 1.21
CA PRO A 82 3.90 0.56 2.52
C PRO A 82 5.18 0.98 3.25
N GLU A 83 5.36 2.28 3.45
CA GLU A 83 6.26 2.74 4.49
C GLU A 83 5.71 2.17 5.79
N GLY A 84 6.50 1.36 6.48
CA GLY A 84 6.03 0.69 7.69
C GLY A 84 5.40 1.76 8.57
N CYS A 85 4.10 1.69 8.82
CA CYS A 85 3.38 2.60 9.69
C CYS A 85 3.07 1.78 10.95
N SER A 86 3.75 2.08 12.04
CA SER A 86 3.43 1.41 13.30
C SER A 86 2.02 1.83 13.73
N LEU A 87 1.29 0.93 14.38
CA LEU A 87 -0.03 1.24 14.94
C LEU A 87 0.04 2.51 15.82
N SER A 88 1.15 2.68 16.57
CA SER A 88 1.42 3.88 17.35
C SER A 88 1.49 5.17 16.52
N ARG A 89 2.07 5.14 15.32
CA ARG A 89 2.12 6.31 14.44
C ARG A 89 0.76 6.62 13.84
N ALA A 90 0.02 5.59 13.42
CA ALA A 90 -1.32 5.76 12.89
C ALA A 90 -2.29 6.37 13.92
N THR A 91 -2.28 5.88 15.16
CA THR A 91 -3.16 6.38 16.24
C THR A 91 -2.71 7.74 16.78
N SER A 92 -1.40 8.02 16.76
CA SER A 92 -0.88 9.31 17.21
C SER A 92 -1.16 10.45 16.22
N PHE A 93 -1.46 10.15 14.96
CA PHE A 93 -1.81 11.15 13.95
C PHE A 93 -3.31 11.53 14.04
N ASN A 94 -3.68 12.17 15.16
CA ASN A 94 -5.05 12.63 15.41
C ASN A 94 -5.12 14.16 15.54
N LYS A 95 -6.33 14.72 15.44
CA LYS A 95 -6.57 16.18 15.47
C LYS A 95 -5.92 16.88 16.67
N HIS A 96 -5.95 16.25 17.85
CA HIS A 96 -5.37 16.81 19.06
C HIS A 96 -3.84 16.89 18.96
N ASN A 97 -3.18 15.79 18.64
CA ASN A 97 -1.73 15.73 18.52
C ASN A 97 -1.20 16.60 17.38
N VAL A 98 -1.90 16.63 16.24
CA VAL A 98 -1.56 17.50 15.10
C VAL A 98 -1.73 18.98 15.48
N GLY A 99 -2.81 19.33 16.19
CA GLY A 99 -3.01 20.68 16.70
C GLY A 99 -1.90 21.11 17.66
N LEU A 100 -1.53 20.25 18.61
CA LEU A 100 -0.41 20.50 19.53
C LEU A 100 0.92 20.64 18.78
N PHE A 101 1.16 19.83 17.76
CA PHE A 101 2.36 19.92 16.93
C PHE A 101 2.45 21.30 16.27
N PHE A 102 1.41 21.74 15.55
CA PHE A 102 1.43 23.03 14.85
C PHE A 102 1.45 24.22 15.82
N GLN A 103 0.83 24.11 16.98
CA GLN A 103 0.92 25.12 18.03
C GLN A 103 2.38 25.27 18.53
N LYS A 104 3.05 24.15 18.82
CA LYS A 104 4.46 24.15 19.26
C LYS A 104 5.39 24.64 18.15
N PHE A 105 5.13 24.20 16.91
CA PHE A 105 5.90 24.62 15.73
C PHE A 105 5.79 26.13 15.51
N GLY A 106 4.57 26.69 15.54
CA GLY A 106 4.35 28.13 15.40
C GLY A 106 5.10 28.93 16.47
N LYS A 107 5.04 28.51 17.74
CA LYS A 107 5.83 29.13 18.82
C LYS A 107 7.32 29.07 18.53
N SER A 108 7.85 27.90 18.15
CA SER A 108 9.26 27.70 17.88
C SER A 108 9.78 28.53 16.69
N VAL A 109 8.95 28.79 15.68
CA VAL A 109 9.31 29.62 14.53
C VAL A 109 9.23 31.12 14.86
N SER A 110 8.30 31.51 15.74
CA SER A 110 8.12 32.91 16.17
C SER A 110 9.13 33.38 17.21
N GLU A 111 9.68 32.48 18.02
CA GLU A 111 10.70 32.84 19.01
C GLU A 111 12.06 33.04 18.31
N PRO A 112 12.76 34.17 18.54
CA PRO A 112 14.15 34.31 18.10
C PRO A 112 14.96 33.15 18.69
N TRP A 113 15.74 32.46 17.86
CA TRP A 113 16.54 31.32 18.27
C TRP A 113 17.26 31.59 19.59
N LYS A 114 16.88 30.86 20.66
CA LYS A 114 17.47 31.01 22.00
C LYS A 114 18.99 30.84 22.00
N PHE A 115 19.53 30.18 20.98
CA PHE A 115 20.96 30.09 20.71
C PHE A 115 21.64 31.47 20.58
N LEU A 116 20.99 32.45 19.93
CA LEU A 116 21.54 33.80 19.72
C LEU A 116 21.38 34.72 20.94
N GLN A 117 20.54 34.38 21.92
CA GLN A 117 20.41 35.15 23.16
C GLN A 117 21.56 34.89 24.15
N ARG A 118 22.21 33.71 24.07
CA ARG A 118 23.36 33.36 24.91
C ARG A 118 24.63 34.14 24.57
N TYR A 119 24.75 34.64 23.34
CA TYR A 119 25.89 35.46 22.88
C TYR A 119 25.66 36.97 23.00
N LYS A 120 24.50 37.43 23.48
CA LYS A 120 24.23 38.85 23.74
C LYS A 120 24.61 39.30 25.16
N ASN A 121 25.01 38.38 26.03
CA ASN A 121 25.39 38.62 27.43
C ASN A 121 26.85 38.23 27.72
N LEU A 122 27.68 38.13 26.69
CA LEU A 122 29.15 38.11 26.75
C LEU A 122 29.66 39.38 26.09
#